data_AF-A0A7T1HK46-F1
#
_entry.id   AF-A0A7T1HK46-F1
#
_cell.length_a   1.000
_cell.length_b   1.000
_cell.length_c   1.000
_cell.angle_alpha   90.00
_cell.angle_beta   90.00
_cell.angle_gamma   90.00
#
_symmetry.space_group_name_H-M   'P 1'
#
loop_
_entity.id
_entity.type
_entity.pdbx_description
1 polymer ?
#
loop_
_entity_poly.entity_id
_entity_poly.type
_entity_poly.pdbx_seq_one_letter_code
_entity_poly.pdbx_strand_id
1 'polypeptide(L)'
;MDLQADRAWGTTTAVSPLPSSIPTPQVLSISSAITLQRLLRERRSGLEEALAVFDALSPVDPAMLWGRWQGSEIRTGHPLEGWLELCGWYGKEFLDAETVHPLLMRIGSGDPFPIRPLPGALNLARCLSPQAFPLPGPLLRRSLLLLRTRQSQARLRSMEVRGVVSATMLYDHLPVHDAFRRVDEDTVLGLMQAKGDPRPYLFLLERRP
;
A
#
# COMPACT_ATOMS: atom_id res chain seq x y z
N MET A 1 -40.34 -50.24 22.91
CA MET A 1 -39.22 -49.80 22.05
C MET A 1 -39.78 -48.66 21.24
N ASP A 2 -39.96 -47.53 21.91
CA ASP A 2 -40.68 -46.35 21.42
C ASP A 2 -39.68 -45.22 21.25
N LEU A 3 -39.51 -44.76 20.01
CA LEU A 3 -38.74 -43.56 19.69
C LEU A 3 -39.74 -42.45 19.31
N GLN A 4 -40.16 -41.70 20.33
CA GLN A 4 -40.64 -40.33 20.17
C GLN A 4 -39.43 -39.41 20.08
N ALA A 5 -39.34 -38.57 19.03
CA ALA A 5 -38.96 -37.15 19.11
C ALA A 5 -38.77 -36.54 17.71
N ASP A 6 -39.87 -36.15 17.05
CA ASP A 6 -39.81 -35.09 16.03
C ASP A 6 -40.01 -33.75 16.75
N ARG A 7 -38.91 -33.07 17.09
CA ARG A 7 -38.92 -31.67 17.51
C ARG A 7 -38.64 -30.79 16.31
N ALA A 8 -39.61 -29.94 16.01
CA ALA A 8 -39.57 -28.88 15.02
C ALA A 8 -38.37 -27.94 15.23
N TRP A 9 -37.58 -27.71 14.17
CA TRP A 9 -36.62 -26.62 14.10
C TRP A 9 -37.26 -25.40 13.45
N GLY A 10 -37.96 -24.61 14.27
CA GLY A 10 -38.26 -23.22 13.96
C GLY A 10 -37.21 -22.34 14.62
N THR A 11 -36.27 -21.79 13.85
CA THR A 11 -35.49 -20.62 14.27
C THR A 11 -35.36 -19.68 13.08
N THR A 12 -36.23 -18.67 13.06
CA THR A 12 -36.11 -17.43 12.30
C THR A 12 -34.71 -16.83 12.54
N THR A 13 -33.84 -16.88 11.53
CA THR A 13 -32.61 -16.10 11.54
C THR A 13 -32.98 -14.64 11.30
N ALA A 14 -32.99 -13.84 12.36
CA ALA A 14 -33.08 -12.39 12.24
C ALA A 14 -31.85 -11.89 11.46
N VAL A 15 -32.09 -11.33 10.27
CA VAL A 15 -31.08 -10.62 9.51
C VAL A 15 -30.78 -9.31 10.24
N SER A 16 -29.62 -9.23 10.90
CA SER A 16 -29.14 -7.95 11.46
C SER A 16 -28.96 -6.93 10.34
N PRO A 17 -29.47 -5.69 10.48
CA PRO A 17 -29.22 -4.66 9.50
C PRO A 17 -27.72 -4.30 9.48
N LEU A 18 -27.14 -4.18 8.28
CA LEU A 18 -25.79 -3.64 8.10
C LEU A 18 -25.70 -2.26 8.78
N PRO A 19 -24.63 -1.96 9.56
CA PRO A 19 -24.41 -0.61 10.06
C PRO A 19 -24.18 0.32 8.88
N SER A 20 -25.21 1.12 8.57
CA SER A 20 -25.17 2.19 7.59
C SER A 20 -24.55 3.42 8.25
N SER A 21 -23.27 3.34 8.62
CA SER A 21 -22.52 4.53 9.05
C SER A 21 -21.89 5.16 7.82
N ILE A 22 -22.54 6.19 7.27
CA ILE A 22 -21.85 7.14 6.40
C ILE A 22 -20.67 7.67 7.24
N PRO A 23 -19.41 7.48 6.82
CA PRO A 23 -18.28 7.98 7.58
C PRO A 23 -18.38 9.51 7.65
N THR A 24 -18.51 10.04 8.86
CA THR A 24 -18.41 11.48 9.11
C THR A 24 -17.06 11.94 8.56
N PRO A 25 -16.97 13.04 7.77
CA PRO A 25 -15.68 13.53 7.29
C PRO A 25 -14.79 13.83 8.50
N GLN A 26 -13.70 13.08 8.65
CA GLN A 26 -12.72 13.31 9.70
C GLN A 26 -12.01 14.63 9.43
N VAL A 27 -12.36 15.66 10.19
CA VAL A 27 -11.65 16.94 10.16
C VAL A 27 -10.33 16.75 10.90
N LEU A 28 -9.22 16.90 10.18
CA LEU A 28 -7.88 16.82 10.76
C LEU A 28 -7.67 17.91 11.82
N SER A 29 -6.95 17.57 12.89
CA SER A 29 -6.46 18.58 13.82
C SER A 29 -5.50 19.54 13.10
N ILE A 30 -5.40 20.79 13.57
CA ILE A 30 -4.46 21.78 12.99
C ILE A 30 -3.02 21.25 12.99
N SER A 31 -2.61 20.58 14.08
CA SER A 31 -1.27 19.97 14.18
C SER A 31 -1.07 18.88 13.12
N SER A 32 -2.02 17.97 12.97
CA SER A 32 -1.97 16.91 11.95
C SER A 32 -1.94 17.50 10.53
N ALA A 33 -2.70 18.57 10.27
CA ALA A 33 -2.71 19.24 8.98
C ALA A 33 -1.36 19.91 8.66
N ILE A 34 -0.74 20.59 9.62
CA ILE A 34 0.60 21.18 9.46
C ILE A 34 1.65 20.09 9.18
N THR A 35 1.61 19.00 9.94
CA THR A 35 2.53 17.87 9.76
C THR A 35 2.33 17.19 8.41
N LEU A 36 1.08 17.00 7.99
CA LEU A 36 0.73 16.47 6.67
C LEU A 36 1.31 17.37 5.56
N GLN A 37 1.09 18.69 5.63
CA GLN A 37 1.62 19.62 4.62
C GLN A 37 3.16 19.58 4.56
N ARG A 38 3.83 19.48 5.71
CA ARG A 38 5.29 19.31 5.76
C ARG A 38 5.72 18.01 5.09
N LEU A 39 5.07 16.89 5.42
CA LEU A 39 5.33 15.56 4.85
C LEU A 39 5.10 15.55 3.33
N LEU A 40 4.01 16.17 2.85
CA LEU A 40 3.67 16.34 1.44
C LEU A 40 4.57 17.34 0.69
N ARG A 41 5.39 18.13 1.37
CA ARG A 41 6.36 19.01 0.71
C ARG A 41 7.76 18.41 0.72
N GLU A 42 8.17 17.90 1.88
CA GLU A 42 9.56 17.52 2.13
C GLU A 42 9.82 16.05 1.85
N ARG A 43 8.77 15.21 1.75
CA ARG A 43 8.87 13.74 1.61
C ARG A 43 9.74 13.14 2.74
N ARG A 44 9.66 13.74 3.94
CA ARG A 44 10.45 13.40 5.13
C ARG A 44 9.64 13.72 6.39
N SER A 45 9.76 12.88 7.42
CA SER A 45 9.16 13.10 8.75
C SER A 45 9.76 12.13 9.77
N GLY A 46 9.60 12.39 11.07
CA GLY A 46 9.81 11.33 12.07
C GLY A 46 8.77 10.22 11.93
N LEU A 47 9.14 8.97 12.24
CA LEU A 47 8.23 7.83 12.08
C LEU A 47 6.93 8.02 12.87
N GLU A 48 7.02 8.46 14.13
CA GLU A 48 5.85 8.66 14.99
C GLU A 48 4.92 9.76 14.47
N GLU A 49 5.49 10.87 14.00
CA GLU A 49 4.72 11.96 13.38
C GLU A 49 4.00 11.49 12.11
N ALA A 50 4.69 10.74 11.25
CA ALA A 50 4.13 10.21 10.01
C ALA A 50 3.00 9.19 10.28
N LEU A 51 3.16 8.36 11.31
CA LEU A 51 2.11 7.43 11.76
C LEU A 51 0.92 8.18 12.37
N ALA A 52 1.14 9.23 13.16
CA ALA A 52 0.07 10.05 13.70
C ALA A 52 -0.74 10.76 12.60
N VAL A 53 -0.07 11.20 11.52
CA VAL A 53 -0.76 11.70 10.32
C VAL A 53 -1.57 10.57 9.67
N PHE A 54 -0.96 9.41 9.41
CA PHE A 54 -1.65 8.27 8.82
C PHE A 54 -2.91 7.86 9.59
N ASP A 55 -2.85 7.84 10.92
CA ASP A 55 -3.97 7.46 11.78
C ASP A 55 -5.11 8.49 11.79
N ALA A 56 -4.80 9.75 11.49
CA ALA A 56 -5.79 10.83 11.45
C ALA A 56 -6.51 10.96 10.08
N LEU A 57 -5.96 10.35 9.02
CA LEU A 57 -6.52 10.43 7.67
C LEU A 57 -7.73 9.49 7.48
N SER A 58 -8.62 9.87 6.57
CA SER A 58 -9.79 9.07 6.23
C SER A 58 -9.40 7.75 5.53
N PRO A 59 -10.21 6.68 5.68
CA PRO A 59 -10.02 5.46 4.92
C PRO A 59 -10.26 5.68 3.42
N VAL A 60 -9.74 4.76 2.62
CA VAL A 60 -9.87 4.72 1.16
C VAL A 60 -10.78 3.54 0.81
N ASP A 61 -11.79 3.79 -0.03
CA ASP A 61 -12.52 2.71 -0.69
C ASP A 61 -11.64 2.13 -1.82
N PRO A 62 -11.56 0.80 -2.01
CA PRO A 62 -10.75 0.20 -3.07
C PRO A 62 -10.99 0.81 -4.46
N ALA A 63 -12.23 1.21 -4.77
CA ALA A 63 -12.57 1.79 -6.05
C ALA A 63 -11.93 3.16 -6.33
N MET A 64 -11.58 3.89 -5.28
CA MET A 64 -10.84 5.14 -5.40
C MET A 64 -9.45 4.92 -5.99
N LEU A 65 -8.88 3.72 -5.90
CA LEU A 65 -7.52 3.43 -6.36
C LEU A 65 -7.42 3.08 -7.84
N TRP A 66 -8.52 2.91 -8.57
CA TRP A 66 -8.47 2.48 -9.98
C TRP A 66 -7.66 3.42 -10.88
N GLY A 67 -6.72 2.87 -11.63
CA GLY A 67 -5.81 3.58 -12.51
C GLY A 67 -4.36 3.56 -12.01
N ARG A 68 -3.56 4.44 -12.60
CA ARG A 68 -2.12 4.49 -12.43
C ARG A 68 -1.73 5.62 -11.49
N TRP A 69 -0.82 5.30 -10.57
CA TRP A 69 -0.34 6.21 -9.54
C TRP A 69 1.17 6.28 -9.56
N GLN A 70 1.71 7.49 -9.51
CA GLN A 70 3.13 7.70 -9.32
C GLN A 70 3.47 7.62 -7.83
N GLY A 71 4.48 6.83 -7.51
CA GLY A 71 4.97 6.65 -6.15
C GLY A 71 6.13 7.57 -5.79
N SER A 72 6.17 7.98 -4.53
CA SER A 72 7.35 8.58 -3.91
C SER A 72 7.53 8.08 -2.49
N GLU A 73 8.79 7.91 -2.06
CA GLU A 73 9.09 7.51 -0.69
C GLU A 73 8.88 8.66 0.30
N ILE A 74 8.51 8.34 1.54
CA ILE A 74 8.63 9.27 2.67
C ILE A 74 9.77 8.77 3.55
N ARG A 75 10.80 9.59 3.73
CA ARG A 75 11.95 9.19 4.53
C ARG A 75 11.66 9.35 6.02
N THR A 76 11.67 8.23 6.73
CA THR A 76 11.44 8.10 8.17
C THR A 76 12.56 7.31 8.87
N GLY A 77 13.66 7.01 8.18
CA GLY A 77 14.78 6.22 8.67
C GLY A 77 14.63 4.70 8.43
N HIS A 78 13.78 4.29 7.48
CA HIS A 78 13.57 2.89 7.15
C HIS A 78 14.73 2.32 6.28
N PRO A 79 15.20 1.08 6.51
CA PRO A 79 16.30 0.49 5.73
C PRO A 79 16.06 0.35 4.22
N LEU A 80 14.80 0.43 3.79
CA LEU A 80 14.40 0.30 2.37
C LEU A 80 14.48 1.62 1.60
N GLU A 81 14.74 2.74 2.28
CA GLU A 81 14.85 4.05 1.64
C GLU A 81 15.96 4.05 0.58
N GLY A 82 15.69 4.73 -0.53
CA GLY A 82 16.61 4.82 -1.68
C GLY A 82 16.61 3.60 -2.61
N TRP A 83 16.13 2.42 -2.18
CA TRP A 83 16.06 1.24 -3.05
C TRP A 83 15.06 1.42 -4.20
N LEU A 84 13.89 1.97 -3.92
CA LEU A 84 12.87 2.22 -4.95
C LEU A 84 13.37 3.24 -5.99
N GLU A 85 14.05 4.29 -5.54
CA GLU A 85 14.68 5.27 -6.42
C GLU A 85 15.80 4.64 -7.27
N LEU A 86 16.69 3.86 -6.65
CA LEU A 86 17.77 3.16 -7.35
C LEU A 86 17.23 2.27 -8.47
N CYS A 87 16.20 1.48 -8.17
CA CYS A 87 15.53 0.59 -9.11
C CYS A 87 14.70 1.33 -10.18
N GLY A 88 14.45 2.63 -10.03
CA GLY A 88 13.63 3.41 -10.97
C GLY A 88 12.13 3.12 -10.83
N TRP A 89 11.68 2.90 -9.58
CA TRP A 89 10.27 2.69 -9.28
C TRP A 89 9.46 3.91 -9.71
N TYR A 90 8.47 3.68 -10.56
CA TYR A 90 7.52 4.68 -10.98
C TYR A 90 6.34 4.77 -10.01
N GLY A 91 5.79 3.62 -9.59
CA GLY A 91 4.58 3.59 -8.77
C GLY A 91 3.79 2.30 -8.91
N LYS A 92 2.46 2.41 -8.89
CA LYS A 92 1.52 1.29 -8.88
C LYS A 92 0.40 1.51 -9.89
N GLU A 93 -0.24 0.43 -10.32
CA GLU A 93 -1.44 0.49 -11.15
C GLU A 93 -2.46 -0.53 -10.66
N PHE A 94 -3.69 -0.07 -10.46
CA PHE A 94 -4.81 -0.86 -9.96
C PHE A 94 -5.86 -0.88 -11.05
N LEU A 95 -6.07 -2.01 -11.71
CA LEU A 95 -7.10 -2.11 -12.76
C LEU A 95 -8.46 -2.45 -12.13
N ASP A 96 -8.44 -3.36 -11.17
CA ASP A 96 -9.58 -3.78 -10.36
C ASP A 96 -9.10 -4.43 -9.05
N ALA A 97 -10.02 -5.01 -8.27
CA ALA A 97 -9.70 -5.59 -6.97
C ALA A 97 -8.81 -6.85 -7.04
N GLU A 98 -8.76 -7.57 -8.16
CA GLU A 98 -7.93 -8.77 -8.36
C GLU A 98 -6.70 -8.50 -9.25
N THR A 99 -6.72 -7.39 -10.01
CA THR A 99 -5.71 -7.08 -11.01
C THR A 99 -4.92 -5.83 -10.63
N VAL A 100 -3.79 -6.03 -9.93
CA VAL A 100 -2.92 -4.97 -9.44
C VAL A 100 -1.46 -5.21 -9.83
N HIS A 101 -0.83 -4.16 -10.33
CA HIS A 101 0.60 -4.09 -10.63
C HIS A 101 1.31 -3.22 -9.57
N PRO A 102 1.87 -3.81 -8.51
CA PRO A 102 2.38 -3.08 -7.35
C PRO A 102 3.76 -2.44 -7.58
N LEU A 103 4.47 -2.85 -8.63
CA LEU A 103 5.81 -2.40 -8.98
C LEU A 103 5.85 -2.06 -10.47
N LEU A 104 5.45 -0.82 -10.78
CA LEU A 104 5.75 -0.22 -12.08
C LEU A 104 7.14 0.38 -12.03
N MET A 105 7.98 0.06 -13.00
CA MET A 105 9.33 0.59 -13.17
C MET A 105 9.38 1.49 -14.40
N ARG A 106 10.26 2.48 -14.41
CA ARG A 106 10.49 3.35 -15.56
C ARG A 106 11.98 3.53 -15.83
N ILE A 107 12.33 3.46 -17.12
CA ILE A 107 13.70 3.73 -17.60
C ILE A 107 13.67 5.02 -18.42
N GLY A 108 14.39 6.05 -17.96
CA GLY A 108 14.41 7.36 -18.60
C GLY A 108 13.00 7.96 -18.70
N SER A 109 12.64 8.47 -19.88
CA SER A 109 11.31 9.00 -20.22
C SER A 109 10.36 7.96 -20.80
N GLY A 110 10.72 6.67 -20.82
CA GLY A 110 9.87 5.62 -21.37
C GLY A 110 8.62 5.35 -20.54
N ASP A 111 7.72 4.54 -21.10
CA ASP A 111 6.50 4.15 -20.41
C ASP A 111 6.79 3.26 -19.20
N PRO A 112 6.05 3.44 -18.07
CA PRO A 112 6.11 2.52 -16.96
C PRO A 112 5.73 1.09 -17.36
N PHE A 113 6.46 0.11 -16.84
CA PHE A 113 6.17 -1.31 -17.08
C PHE A 113 6.14 -2.09 -15.76
N PRO A 114 5.22 -3.05 -15.61
CA PRO A 114 5.14 -3.88 -14.41
C PRO A 114 6.23 -4.94 -14.38
N ILE A 115 6.76 -5.19 -13.18
CA ILE A 115 7.70 -6.28 -12.92
C ILE A 115 7.15 -7.27 -11.89
N ARG A 116 7.57 -8.52 -11.99
CA ARG A 116 7.36 -9.52 -10.95
C ARG A 116 8.27 -9.21 -9.75
N PRO A 117 7.75 -9.11 -8.52
CA PRO A 117 8.59 -8.99 -7.33
C PRO A 117 9.49 -10.22 -7.18
N LEU A 118 10.76 -9.99 -6.88
CA LEU A 118 11.72 -11.06 -6.65
C LEU A 118 11.63 -11.58 -5.21
N PRO A 119 11.47 -12.91 -4.99
CA PRO A 119 11.63 -13.50 -3.68
C PRO A 119 12.99 -13.15 -3.06
N GLY A 120 12.99 -12.75 -1.79
CA GLY A 120 14.22 -12.40 -1.06
C GLY A 120 14.78 -10.99 -1.33
N ALA A 121 14.32 -10.28 -2.36
CA ALA A 121 14.78 -8.92 -2.64
C ALA A 121 14.51 -7.95 -1.48
N LEU A 122 13.38 -8.09 -0.79
CA LEU A 122 13.05 -7.28 0.38
C LEU A 122 14.03 -7.53 1.54
N ASN A 123 14.40 -8.78 1.78
CA ASN A 123 15.38 -9.14 2.82
C ASN A 123 16.76 -8.58 2.48
N LEU A 124 17.19 -8.71 1.22
CA LEU A 124 18.44 -8.12 0.74
C LEU A 124 18.44 -6.60 0.94
N ALA A 125 17.38 -5.92 0.51
CA ALA A 125 17.24 -4.48 0.62
C ALA A 125 17.23 -3.97 2.08
N ARG A 126 16.83 -4.81 3.04
CA ARG A 126 16.94 -4.50 4.47
C ARG A 126 18.34 -4.69 5.03
N CYS A 127 19.10 -5.64 4.50
CA CYS A 127 20.45 -5.98 4.97
C CYS A 127 21.53 -5.12 4.33
N LEU A 128 21.30 -4.63 3.12
CA LEU A 128 22.28 -3.91 2.32
C LEU A 128 21.75 -2.51 1.98
N SER A 129 22.60 -1.50 2.13
CA SER A 129 22.25 -0.15 1.69
C SER A 129 22.33 -0.03 0.17
N PRO A 130 21.53 0.86 -0.46
CA PRO A 130 21.60 1.10 -1.90
C PRO A 130 23.01 1.49 -2.38
N GLN A 131 23.78 2.19 -1.54
CA GLN A 131 25.14 2.65 -1.87
C GLN A 131 26.17 1.53 -1.87
N ALA A 132 25.91 0.43 -1.15
CA ALA A 132 26.78 -0.73 -1.09
C ALA A 132 26.42 -1.78 -2.17
N PHE A 133 25.39 -1.55 -2.98
CA PHE A 133 25.01 -2.46 -4.04
C PHE A 133 26.00 -2.37 -5.23
N PRO A 134 26.54 -3.50 -5.72
CA PRO A 134 27.67 -3.49 -6.66
C PRO A 134 27.30 -3.07 -8.08
N LEU A 135 26.01 -3.05 -8.43
CA LEU A 135 25.57 -2.73 -9.78
C LEU A 135 25.13 -1.27 -9.89
N PRO A 136 25.68 -0.49 -10.85
CA PRO A 136 25.23 0.86 -11.12
C PRO A 136 23.72 0.93 -11.43
N GLY A 137 23.04 1.94 -10.91
CA GLY A 137 21.58 2.12 -11.05
C GLY A 137 21.05 1.96 -12.49
N PRO A 138 21.64 2.57 -13.53
CA PRO A 138 21.20 2.37 -14.92
C PRO A 138 21.30 0.93 -15.41
N LEU A 139 22.32 0.19 -14.99
CA LEU A 139 22.48 -1.23 -15.33
C LEU A 139 21.48 -2.10 -14.57
N LEU A 140 21.25 -1.81 -13.29
CA LEU A 140 20.20 -2.46 -12.51
C LEU A 140 18.81 -2.25 -13.13
N ARG A 141 18.46 -1.01 -13.47
CA ARG A 141 17.18 -0.69 -14.13
C ARG A 141 16.98 -1.46 -15.43
N ARG A 142 18.03 -1.63 -16.23
CA ARG A 142 17.99 -2.43 -17.47
C ARG A 142 17.83 -3.92 -17.18
N SER A 143 18.49 -4.47 -16.15
CA SER A 143 18.33 -5.89 -15.81
C SER A 143 16.91 -6.22 -15.32
N LEU A 144 16.19 -5.27 -14.71
CA LEU A 144 14.79 -5.44 -14.31
C LEU A 144 13.84 -5.68 -15.49
N LEU A 145 14.23 -5.40 -16.74
CA LEU A 145 13.43 -5.76 -17.92
C LEU A 145 13.20 -7.28 -18.05
N LEU A 146 14.12 -8.09 -17.52
CA LEU A 146 13.98 -9.55 -17.46
C LEU A 146 12.86 -10.01 -16.52
N LEU A 147 12.42 -9.14 -15.61
CA LEU A 147 11.34 -9.39 -14.66
C LEU A 147 10.00 -8.84 -15.14
N ARG A 148 9.96 -8.22 -16.33
CA ARG A 148 8.73 -7.66 -16.88
C ARG A 148 7.67 -8.76 -16.96
N THR A 149 6.48 -8.43 -16.50
CA THR A 149 5.34 -9.36 -16.49
C THR A 149 4.12 -8.69 -17.11
N ARG A 150 3.10 -9.49 -17.45
CA ARG A 150 1.75 -8.99 -17.72
C ARG A 150 0.74 -9.50 -16.68
N GLN A 151 1.17 -10.37 -15.79
CA GLN A 151 0.32 -10.95 -14.76
C GLN A 151 0.18 -9.96 -13.61
N SER A 152 -1.02 -9.92 -13.01
CA SER A 152 -1.23 -9.32 -11.69
C SER A 152 -0.23 -9.89 -10.68
N GLN A 153 0.19 -9.08 -9.72
CA GLN A 153 1.12 -9.50 -8.65
C GLN A 153 0.60 -9.12 -7.25
N ALA A 154 -0.60 -8.56 -7.20
CA ALA A 154 -1.26 -8.16 -5.97
C ALA A 154 -2.77 -8.07 -6.20
N ARG A 155 -3.50 -7.90 -5.11
CA ARG A 155 -4.95 -7.67 -5.08
C ARG A 155 -5.31 -6.70 -3.96
N LEU A 156 -6.49 -6.08 -4.03
CA LEU A 156 -7.00 -5.17 -3.01
C LEU A 156 -8.09 -5.83 -2.17
N ARG A 157 -8.05 -5.59 -0.86
CA ARG A 157 -9.12 -5.94 0.08
C ARG A 157 -9.34 -4.80 1.05
N SER A 158 -10.54 -4.70 1.59
CA SER A 158 -10.80 -3.86 2.76
C SER A 158 -10.34 -4.63 4.01
N MET A 159 -9.36 -4.08 4.72
CA MET A 159 -8.79 -4.71 5.91
C MET A 159 -8.66 -3.67 7.01
N GLU A 160 -8.84 -4.10 8.26
CA GLU A 160 -8.56 -3.26 9.41
C GLU A 160 -7.05 -3.12 9.60
N VAL A 161 -6.55 -1.90 9.52
CA VAL A 161 -5.15 -1.57 9.80
C VAL A 161 -5.12 -0.37 10.73
N ARG A 162 -4.48 -0.56 11.90
CA ARG A 162 -4.40 0.46 12.95
C ARG A 162 -5.80 0.96 13.39
N GLY A 163 -6.74 0.03 13.56
CA GLY A 163 -8.08 0.28 14.10
C GLY A 163 -9.10 0.86 13.11
N VAL A 164 -8.77 1.00 11.82
CA VAL A 164 -9.73 1.47 10.82
C VAL A 164 -9.63 0.63 9.55
N VAL A 165 -10.78 0.18 9.05
CA VAL A 165 -10.92 -0.56 7.78
C VAL A 165 -10.63 0.37 6.60
N SER A 166 -9.68 -0.01 5.76
CA SER A 166 -9.31 0.75 4.57
C SER A 166 -8.84 -0.17 3.44
N ALA A 167 -8.85 0.34 2.21
CA ALA A 167 -8.24 -0.34 1.07
C ALA A 167 -6.79 -0.72 1.40
N THR A 168 -6.50 -2.00 1.26
CA THR A 168 -5.21 -2.60 1.57
C THR A 168 -4.81 -3.51 0.43
N MET A 169 -3.64 -3.26 -0.15
CA MET A 169 -3.08 -4.08 -1.23
C MET A 169 -2.26 -5.22 -0.62
N LEU A 170 -2.53 -6.45 -1.06
CA LEU A 170 -1.86 -7.67 -0.66
C LEU A 170 -1.01 -8.15 -1.82
N TYR A 171 0.30 -8.33 -1.60
CA TYR A 171 1.17 -8.93 -2.61
C TYR A 171 0.93 -10.44 -2.69
N ASP A 172 0.88 -11.00 -3.91
CA ASP A 172 0.59 -12.42 -4.10
C ASP A 172 1.75 -13.33 -3.67
N HIS A 173 2.98 -12.83 -3.82
CA HIS A 173 4.20 -13.61 -3.64
C HIS A 173 5.15 -13.02 -2.60
N LEU A 174 4.76 -11.94 -1.91
CA LEU A 174 5.54 -11.34 -0.83
C LEU A 174 4.67 -11.25 0.43
N PRO A 175 5.21 -11.52 1.63
CA PRO A 175 4.47 -11.38 2.88
C PRO A 175 4.40 -9.90 3.29
N VAL A 176 3.79 -9.08 2.45
CA VAL A 176 3.72 -7.62 2.53
C VAL A 176 2.30 -7.18 2.23
N HIS A 177 1.84 -6.16 2.94
CA HIS A 177 0.62 -5.44 2.60
C HIS A 177 0.83 -3.93 2.69
N ASP A 178 0.14 -3.20 1.81
CA ASP A 178 0.17 -1.74 1.76
C ASP A 178 -1.23 -1.23 2.12
N ALA A 179 -1.39 -0.59 3.27
CA ALA A 179 -2.64 0.05 3.68
C ALA A 179 -2.67 1.51 3.23
N PHE A 180 -3.82 1.97 2.71
CA PHE A 180 -3.94 3.32 2.16
C PHE A 180 -4.83 4.23 3.00
N ARG A 181 -4.48 5.51 3.03
CA ARG A 181 -5.26 6.59 3.65
C ARG A 181 -5.41 7.75 2.70
N ARG A 182 -6.60 8.34 2.67
CA ARG A 182 -6.94 9.41 1.74
C ARG A 182 -6.31 10.72 2.21
N VAL A 183 -5.51 11.34 1.35
CA VAL A 183 -5.05 12.73 1.55
C VAL A 183 -6.02 13.68 0.85
N ASP A 184 -6.27 13.44 -0.44
CA ASP A 184 -7.26 14.15 -1.27
C ASP A 184 -7.83 13.20 -2.35
N GLU A 185 -8.33 13.70 -3.48
CA GLU A 185 -8.87 12.86 -4.57
C GLU A 185 -7.78 12.16 -5.41
N ASP A 186 -6.61 12.78 -5.49
CA ASP A 186 -5.50 12.38 -6.36
C ASP A 186 -4.26 11.95 -5.57
N THR A 187 -4.32 11.97 -4.23
CA THR A 187 -3.22 11.64 -3.35
C THR A 187 -3.66 10.68 -2.25
N VAL A 188 -2.90 9.60 -2.06
CA VAL A 188 -3.05 8.70 -0.92
C VAL A 188 -1.71 8.45 -0.22
N LEU A 189 -1.78 8.32 1.10
CA LEU A 189 -0.66 7.91 1.94
C LEU A 189 -0.69 6.39 2.11
N GLY A 190 0.41 5.73 1.76
CA GLY A 190 0.60 4.30 1.88
C GLY A 190 1.47 3.94 3.08
N LEU A 191 1.04 2.92 3.82
CA LEU A 191 1.79 2.28 4.89
C LEU A 191 2.04 0.83 4.49
N MET A 192 3.28 0.52 4.11
CA MET A 192 3.72 -0.84 3.82
C MET A 192 4.15 -1.52 5.12
N GLN A 193 3.58 -2.68 5.39
CA GLN A 193 3.95 -3.54 6.49
C GLN A 193 4.40 -4.91 5.95
N ALA A 194 5.66 -5.24 6.20
CA ALA A 194 6.24 -6.54 5.88
C ALA A 194 6.26 -7.45 7.10
N LYS A 195 5.98 -8.74 6.90
CA LYS A 195 6.10 -9.74 7.98
C LYS A 195 7.55 -9.79 8.48
N GLY A 196 7.75 -9.65 9.78
CA GLY A 196 9.09 -9.63 10.40
C GLY A 196 9.81 -8.28 10.30
N ASP A 197 9.14 -7.21 9.84
CA ASP A 197 9.58 -5.84 10.07
C ASP A 197 8.77 -5.21 11.20
N PRO A 198 9.38 -4.77 12.32
CA PRO A 198 8.65 -4.00 13.31
C PRO A 198 8.34 -2.57 12.84
N ARG A 199 9.03 -2.07 11.82
CA ARG A 199 8.86 -0.70 11.33
C ARG A 199 8.09 -0.72 10.01
N PRO A 200 7.02 0.07 9.87
CA PRO A 200 6.37 0.25 8.59
C PRO A 200 7.20 1.18 7.70
N TYR A 201 7.05 1.01 6.39
CA TYR A 201 7.61 1.89 5.37
C TYR A 201 6.51 2.78 4.81
N LEU A 202 6.72 4.10 4.81
CA LEU A 202 5.74 5.06 4.33
C LEU A 202 6.08 5.57 2.94
N PHE A 203 5.04 5.75 2.12
CA PHE A 203 5.16 6.26 0.76
C PHE A 203 3.90 7.02 0.38
N LEU A 204 4.00 7.86 -0.65
CA LEU A 204 2.85 8.53 -1.27
C LEU A 204 2.59 7.92 -2.64
N LEU A 205 1.32 7.94 -3.01
CA LEU A 205 0.86 7.71 -4.36
C LEU A 205 0.09 8.94 -4.82
N GLU A 206 0.47 9.46 -5.98
CA GLU A 206 -0.14 10.64 -6.60
C GLU A 206 -0.61 10.28 -8.02
N ARG A 207 -1.86 10.59 -8.37
CA ARG A 207 -2.32 10.55 -9.76
C ARG A 207 -1.66 11.68 -10.51
N ARG A 208 -1.20 11.38 -11.73
CA ARG A 208 -0.83 12.44 -12.67
C ARG A 208 -2.10 12.82 -13.45
N PRO A 209 -2.35 14.12 -13.65
CA PRO A 209 -3.39 14.58 -14.56
C PRO A 209 -3.08 14.15 -16.00
#